data_AF-A0A959S7C7-F1
#
_entry.id   AF-A0A959S7C7-F1
#
_cell.length_a   1.000
_cell.length_b   1.000
_cell.length_c   1.000
_cell.angle_alpha   90.00
_cell.angle_beta   90.00
_cell.angle_gamma   90.00
#
_symmetry.space_group_name_H-M   'P 1'
#
loop_
_entity.id
_entity.type
_entity.pdbx_description
1 polymer ?
#
loop_
_entity_poly.entity_id
_entity_poly.type
_entity_poly.pdbx_seq_one_letter_code
_entity_poly.pdbx_strand_id
1 'polypeptide(L)' 'TVETRGGDGIFPAGIPVGVVLEVVDPPGSNYHHITIRLTEDMTRSGYVYVVEDLQRTERDTLAAMNERP' A
#
# COMPACT_ATOMS: atom_id res chain seq x y z
N THR A 1 14.30 1.59 -3.68
CA THR A 1 13.01 1.53 -4.41
C THR A 1 11.92 1.26 -3.39
N VAL A 2 10.71 1.76 -3.62
CA VAL A 2 9.58 1.59 -2.71
C VAL A 2 8.57 0.64 -3.33
N GLU A 3 8.13 -0.36 -2.57
CA GLU A 3 7.16 -1.37 -2.97
C GLU A 3 6.08 -1.56 -1.89
N THR A 4 4.91 -2.05 -2.29
CA THR A 4 3.82 -2.34 -1.36
C THR A 4 4.18 -3.49 -0.44
N ARG A 5 3.90 -3.34 0.86
CA ARG A 5 4.14 -4.39 1.87
C ARG A 5 3.02 -5.45 1.91
N GLY A 6 1.83 -5.10 1.44
CA GLY A 6 0.65 -5.95 1.52
C GLY A 6 0.06 -6.16 2.91
N GLY A 7 0.36 -5.26 3.86
CA GLY A 7 -0.12 -5.38 5.24
C GLY A 7 -1.60 -5.08 5.45
N ASP A 8 -2.18 -4.23 4.60
CA ASP A 8 -3.49 -3.63 4.86
C ASP A 8 -4.65 -4.37 4.13
N GLY A 9 -4.36 -5.44 3.37
CA GLY A 9 -5.38 -6.21 2.62
C GLY A 9 -6.04 -5.47 1.45
N ILE A 10 -5.49 -4.30 1.08
CA ILE A 10 -5.96 -3.53 -0.08
C ILE A 10 -5.07 -3.78 -1.30
N PHE A 11 -3.76 -3.78 -1.10
CA PHE A 11 -2.78 -4.08 -2.14
C PHE A 11 -2.02 -5.35 -1.74
N PRO A 12 -1.72 -6.26 -2.67
CA PRO A 12 -0.80 -7.35 -2.43
C PRO A 12 0.63 -6.80 -2.27
N ALA A 13 1.51 -7.61 -1.71
CA ALA A 13 2.92 -7.25 -1.56
C ALA A 13 3.66 -7.27 -2.91
N GLY A 14 4.68 -6.43 -3.05
CA GLY A 14 5.61 -6.45 -4.21
C GLY A 14 5.18 -5.62 -5.42
N ILE A 15 4.18 -4.73 -5.29
CA ILE A 15 3.86 -3.77 -6.35
C ILE A 15 4.83 -2.59 -6.25
N PRO A 16 5.55 -2.22 -7.33
CA PRO A 16 6.46 -1.09 -7.33
C PRO A 16 5.67 0.22 -7.25
N VAL A 17 5.97 1.02 -6.22
CA VAL A 17 5.33 2.35 -6.03
C VAL A 17 6.18 3.44 -6.66
N GLY A 18 7.50 3.38 -6.47
CA GLY A 18 8.39 4.41 -7.00
C GLY A 18 9.80 4.41 -6.44
N VAL A 19 10.49 5.53 -6.66
CA VAL A 19 11.86 5.78 -6.18
C VAL A 19 11.88 6.93 -5.18
N VAL A 20 12.63 6.77 -4.10
CA VAL A 20 12.81 7.83 -3.09
C VAL A 20 13.59 8.98 -3.71
N LEU A 21 13.04 10.19 -3.60
CA LEU A 21 13.68 11.44 -4.00
C LEU A 21 14.39 12.11 -2.82
N GLU A 22 13.73 12.14 -1.68
CA GLU A 22 14.20 12.84 -0.49
C GLU A 22 13.74 12.12 0.77
N VAL A 23 14.58 12.15 1.80
CA VAL A 23 14.26 11.71 3.16
C VAL A 23 14.57 12.87 4.08
N VAL A 24 13.55 13.39 4.75
CA VAL A 24 13.65 14.49 5.69
C VAL A 24 13.39 13.95 7.09
N ASP A 25 14.25 14.34 8.02
CA ASP A 25 14.11 14.10 9.46
C ASP A 25 13.60 15.37 10.13
N PRO A 26 12.29 15.50 10.38
CA PRO A 26 11.74 16.70 10.97
C PRO A 26 12.21 16.78 12.43
N PRO A 27 12.82 17.90 12.86
CA PRO A 27 13.24 18.05 14.25
C PRO A 27 12.01 17.99 15.17
N GLY A 28 12.04 17.06 16.13
CA GLY A 28 10.93 16.82 17.06
C GLY A 28 9.92 15.76 16.61
N SER A 29 10.12 15.11 15.46
CA SER A 29 9.31 13.97 15.00
C SER A 29 10.05 12.65 15.21
N ASN A 30 9.31 11.60 15.58
CA ASN A 30 9.83 10.22 15.58
C ASN A 30 9.70 9.54 14.19
N TYR A 31 9.16 10.27 13.21
CA TYR A 31 8.87 9.76 11.87
C TYR A 31 9.68 10.51 10.82
N HIS A 32 10.17 9.76 9.84
CA HIS A 32 10.83 10.28 8.66
C HIS A 32 9.77 10.70 7.64
N HIS A 33 9.98 11.83 6.98
CA HIS A 33 9.18 12.24 5.83
C HIS A 33 9.91 11.82 4.55
N ILE A 34 9.30 10.93 3.77
CA ILE A 34 9.92 10.40 2.55
C ILE A 34 9.13 10.90 1.34
N THR A 35 9.80 11.65 0.47
CA THR A 35 9.23 12.09 -0.81
C THR A 35 9.61 11.07 -1.89
N ILE A 36 8.63 10.58 -2.64
CA ILE A 36 8.80 9.50 -3.62
C ILE A 36 8.33 10.00 -5.00
N ARG A 37 9.08 9.67 -6.05
CA ARG A 37 8.63 9.78 -7.44
C ARG A 37 7.98 8.47 -7.87
N LEU A 38 6.72 8.54 -8.27
CA LEU A 38 6.00 7.38 -8.77
C LEU A 38 6.63 6.85 -10.07
N THR A 39 6.75 5.52 -10.17
CA THR A 39 7.28 4.84 -11.36
C THR A 39 6.28 4.80 -12.50
N GLU A 40 4.98 4.69 -12.17
CA GLU A 40 3.90 4.69 -13.15
C GLU A 40 3.53 6.13 -13.55
N ASP A 41 3.49 6.39 -14.86
CA ASP A 41 2.95 7.65 -15.38
C ASP A 41 1.43 7.56 -15.47
N MET A 42 0.75 7.99 -14.41
CA MET A 42 -0.71 7.96 -14.29
C MET A 42 -1.44 8.86 -15.30
N THR A 43 -0.73 9.67 -16.10
CA THR A 43 -1.36 10.53 -17.13
C THR A 43 -1.70 9.79 -18.42
N ARG A 44 -1.16 8.58 -18.62
CA ARG A 44 -1.37 7.73 -19.81
C ARG A 44 -2.21 6.48 -19.48
N SER A 45 -3.41 6.66 -18.92
CA SER A 45 -4.26 5.53 -18.55
C SER A 45 -5.05 4.99 -19.76
N GLY A 46 -4.56 3.89 -20.36
CA GLY A 46 -5.31 3.08 -21.32
C GLY A 46 -5.74 1.71 -20.77
N TYR A 47 -5.12 1.25 -19.68
CA TYR A 47 -5.39 -0.06 -19.08
C TYR A 47 -5.24 0.05 -17.56
N VAL A 48 -6.31 -0.28 -16.84
CA VAL A 48 -6.31 -0.41 -15.38
C VAL A 48 -6.30 -1.89 -15.02
N TYR A 49 -5.49 -2.28 -14.04
CA TYR A 49 -5.47 -3.64 -13.52
C TYR A 49 -6.24 -3.68 -12.20
N VAL A 50 -7.35 -4.41 -12.17
CA VAL A 50 -8.13 -4.64 -10.94
C VAL A 50 -7.45 -5.75 -10.16
N VAL A 51 -7.02 -5.44 -8.94
CA VAL A 51 -6.42 -6.43 -8.06
C VAL A 51 -7.50 -6.96 -7.11
N GLU A 52 -7.78 -8.25 -7.21
CA GLU A 52 -8.71 -8.95 -6.30
C GLU A 52 -7.94 -9.58 -5.15
N ASP A 53 -8.35 -9.28 -3.91
CA ASP A 53 -7.85 -9.96 -2.72
C ASP A 53 -8.69 -11.23 -2.47
N LEU A 54 -8.12 -12.39 -2.79
CA LEU A 54 -8.77 -13.70 -2.65
C LEU A 54 -9.05 -14.09 -1.19
N GLN A 55 -8.39 -13.47 -0.22
CA GLN A 55 -8.52 -13.78 1.21
C GLN A 55 -9.42 -12.78 1.95
N ARG A 56 -9.90 -11.73 1.28
CA ARG A 56 -10.79 -10.72 1.86
C ARG A 56 -12.02 -11.35 2.51
N THR A 57 -12.71 -12.24 1.80
CA THR A 57 -13.95 -12.88 2.30
C THR A 57 -13.70 -13.72 3.55
N GLU A 58 -12.59 -14.46 3.59
CA GLU A 58 -12.22 -15.26 4.76
C GLU A 58 -11.89 -14.36 5.95
N ARG A 59 -11.11 -13.29 5.74
CA ARG A 59 -10.78 -12.31 6.78
C ARG A 59 -12.02 -11.63 7.35
N ASP A 60 -12.95 -11.20 6.51
CA ASP A 60 -14.19 -10.55 6.93
C ASP A 60 -15.07 -11.51 7.74
N THR A 61 -15.12 -12.79 7.32
CA THR A 61 -15.87 -13.84 8.04
C THR A 61 -15.26 -14.11 9.42
N LEU A 62 -13.93 -14.22 9.51
CA LEU A 62 -13.23 -14.45 10.77
C LEU A 62 -13.34 -13.25 11.71
N ALA A 63 -13.24 -12.02 11.20
CA ALA A 63 -13.45 -10.80 11.99
C ALA A 63 -14.87 -10.77 12.58
N ALA A 64 -15.89 -11.00 11.75
CA ALA A 64 -17.28 -11.02 12.21
C ALA A 64 -17.57 -12.15 13.22
N MET A 65 -16.88 -13.30 13.12
CA MET A 65 -16.99 -14.38 14.11
C MET A 65 -16.35 -14.00 15.45
N ASN A 66 -15.23 -13.28 15.43
CA ASN A 66 -14.48 -12.91 16.64
C ASN A 66 -15.10 -11.73 17.40
N GLU A 67 -15.99 -10.97 16.76
CA GLU A 67 -16.74 -9.85 17.35
C GLU A 67 -18.05 -10.27 18.05
N ARG A 68 -18.37 -11.57 18.07
CA ARG A 68 -19.53 -12.10 18.81
C ARG A 68 -19.12 -12.34 20.28
N PRO A 69 -19.87 -11.78 21.25
CA PRO A 69 -19.55 -11.87 22.68
C PRO A 69 -19.68 -13.28 23.25
#